data_AF-A0A531NB11-F1
#
_entry.id   AF-A0A531NB11-F1
#
_cell.length_a   1.000
_cell.length_b   1.000
_cell.length_c   1.000
_cell.angle_alpha   90.00
_cell.angle_beta   90.00
_cell.angle_gamma   90.00
#
_symmetry.space_group_name_H-M   'P 1'
#
loop_
_entity.id
_entity.type
_entity.pdbx_description
1 polymer ?
#
loop_
_entity_poly.entity_id
_entity_poly.type
_entity_poly.pdbx_seq_one_letter_code
_entity_poly.pdbx_strand_id
1 'polypeptide(L)'
;MSRHVTFMTIDDAAHYSPEQRAAIVAAYPEHEREARARGIPVLGSGRIFPVAEALIACEPFRLPRYWPRIGALDFGWDHPSAAVELAWDTEADVVYVTKAARASQQTPAMQALTLKPWGEWLPWAWPRDGRRETLEGAGTALARQYAAHGLNMLPGHARFPDGSVSVEAGLMEMLDRMQSGR
;
A
#
# COMPACT_ATOMS: atom_id res chain seq x y z
N MET A 1 -10.27 19.15 27.96
CA MET A 1 -8.80 19.07 28.17
C MET A 1 -8.14 18.74 26.85
N SER A 2 -7.22 19.56 26.34
CA SER A 2 -6.43 19.21 25.15
C SER A 2 -5.25 18.33 25.56
N ARG A 3 -5.11 17.15 24.95
CA ARG A 3 -3.88 16.34 25.08
C ARG A 3 -2.74 17.04 24.34
N HIS A 4 -1.57 17.09 24.97
CA HIS A 4 -0.31 17.57 24.38
C HIS A 4 0.74 16.46 24.47
N VAL A 5 1.59 16.34 23.44
CA VAL A 5 2.67 15.36 23.35
C VAL A 5 3.95 16.12 22.98
N THR A 6 5.03 15.90 23.73
CA THR A 6 6.37 16.46 23.46
C THR A 6 7.28 15.34 22.98
N PHE A 7 7.97 15.56 21.86
CA PHE A 7 8.96 14.63 21.31
C PHE A 7 10.36 15.10 21.68
N MET A 8 11.25 14.17 22.03
CA MET A 8 12.65 14.42 22.37
C MET A 8 13.55 13.37 21.73
N THR A 9 14.78 13.75 21.42
CA THR A 9 15.82 12.99 20.74
C THR A 9 17.06 12.86 21.62
N ILE A 10 18.04 12.05 21.22
CA ILE A 10 19.36 12.01 21.85
C ILE A 10 20.08 13.36 21.71
N ASP A 11 19.68 14.18 20.73
CA ASP A 11 20.26 15.51 20.58
C ASP A 11 19.79 16.50 21.64
N ASP A 12 18.62 16.25 22.24
CA ASP A 12 18.05 17.02 23.34
C ASP A 12 18.65 16.63 24.71
N ALA A 13 19.45 15.56 24.77
CA ALA A 13 20.16 15.14 25.96
C ALA A 13 21.45 15.94 26.15
N ALA A 14 21.35 17.10 26.81
CA ALA A 14 22.46 18.05 27.02
C ALA A 14 23.63 17.50 27.86
N HIS A 15 23.49 16.33 28.48
CA HIS A 15 24.54 15.69 29.29
C HIS A 15 25.50 14.80 28.46
N TYR A 16 25.23 14.58 27.17
CA TYR A 16 26.12 13.84 26.27
C TYR A 16 26.87 14.78 25.32
N SER A 17 28.19 14.57 25.17
CA SER A 17 28.97 15.20 24.10
C SER A 17 28.61 14.61 22.72
N PRO A 18 28.90 15.32 21.61
CA PRO A 18 28.66 14.80 20.25
C PRO A 18 29.30 13.44 20.00
N GLU A 19 30.50 13.21 20.54
CA GLU A 19 31.26 11.96 20.39
C GLU A 19 30.60 10.81 21.17
N GLN A 20 30.09 11.10 22.37
CA GLN A 20 29.34 10.14 23.18
C GLN A 20 28.03 9.75 22.52
N ARG A 21 27.31 10.72 21.92
CA ARG A 21 26.08 10.45 21.15
C ARG A 21 26.39 9.53 19.97
N ALA A 22 27.43 9.81 19.19
CA ALA A 22 27.82 8.98 18.06
C ALA A 22 28.17 7.53 18.47
N ALA A 23 28.89 7.37 19.58
CA ALA A 23 29.21 6.04 20.13
C ALA A 23 27.96 5.28 20.58
N ILE A 24 27.02 5.96 21.25
CA ILE A 24 25.73 5.37 21.67
C ILE A 24 24.90 4.95 20.46
N VAL A 25 24.81 5.78 19.41
CA VAL A 25 24.07 5.47 18.19
C VAL A 25 24.69 4.28 17.44
N ALA A 26 26.02 4.23 17.34
CA ALA A 26 26.71 3.13 16.66
C ALA A 26 26.52 1.77 17.34
N ALA A 27 26.29 1.77 18.67
CA ALA A 27 26.06 0.56 19.45
C ALA A 27 24.69 -0.09 19.20
N TYR A 28 23.72 0.61 18.61
CA TYR A 28 22.42 0.02 18.28
C TYR A 28 22.49 -0.86 17.01
N PRO A 29 21.67 -1.94 16.92
CA PRO A 29 21.43 -2.66 15.67
C PRO A 29 21.00 -1.69 14.57
N GLU A 30 21.44 -1.90 13.33
CA GLU A 30 21.23 -0.95 12.23
C GLU A 30 19.75 -0.57 12.03
N HIS A 31 18.84 -1.54 12.19
CA HIS A 31 17.39 -1.34 12.09
C HIS A 31 16.75 -0.58 13.28
N GLU A 32 17.45 -0.42 14.41
CA GLU A 32 16.96 0.31 15.59
C GLU A 32 17.60 1.71 15.76
N ARG A 33 18.69 1.99 15.03
CA ARG A 33 19.51 3.20 15.23
C ARG A 33 18.72 4.50 15.15
N GLU A 34 17.97 4.71 14.06
CA GLU A 34 17.21 5.95 13.88
C GLU A 34 16.17 6.16 14.97
N ALA A 35 15.52 5.08 15.39
CA ALA A 35 14.43 5.17 16.33
C ALA A 35 14.90 5.44 17.76
N ARG A 36 15.96 4.75 18.19
CA ARG A 36 16.57 4.96 19.49
C ARG A 36 17.26 6.33 19.59
N ALA A 37 17.85 6.80 18.49
CA ALA A 37 18.54 8.09 18.46
C ALA A 37 17.58 9.28 18.39
N ARG A 38 16.53 9.22 17.57
CA ARG A 38 15.70 10.41 17.28
C ARG A 38 14.37 10.43 18.01
N GLY A 39 14.10 9.47 18.90
CA GLY A 39 12.78 9.32 19.52
C GLY A 39 11.65 9.14 18.49
N ILE A 40 12.01 8.86 17.24
CA ILE A 40 11.10 8.39 16.21
C ILE A 40 10.73 6.99 16.67
N PRO A 41 9.45 6.66 16.85
CA PRO A 41 9.04 5.33 17.33
C PRO A 41 9.80 4.23 16.58
N VAL A 42 10.36 3.27 17.32
CA VAL A 42 10.99 2.08 16.72
C VAL A 42 9.99 1.48 15.76
N LEU A 43 10.39 1.46 14.48
CA LEU A 43 10.01 0.49 13.47
C LEU A 43 10.08 -0.91 14.09
N GLY A 44 9.08 -1.31 14.87
CA GLY A 44 9.23 -2.54 15.67
C GLY A 44 8.22 -2.81 16.77
N SER A 45 7.20 -1.98 16.98
CA SER A 45 5.97 -2.45 17.66
C SER A 45 4.68 -2.07 16.91
N GLY A 46 4.74 -1.89 15.58
CA GLY A 46 3.54 -1.49 14.84
C GLY A 46 3.66 -1.16 13.36
N ARG A 47 4.75 -1.52 12.65
CA ARG A 47 4.79 -1.44 11.17
C ARG A 47 4.70 -2.84 10.58
N ILE A 48 3.73 -3.03 9.68
CA ILE A 48 3.49 -4.29 8.99
C ILE A 48 4.64 -4.59 8.01
N PHE A 49 5.18 -3.57 7.35
CA PHE A 49 6.32 -3.69 6.43
C PHE A 49 7.55 -2.96 6.98
N PRO A 50 8.52 -3.69 7.58
CA PRO A 50 9.79 -3.12 8.04
C PRO A 50 10.84 -3.07 6.89
N VAL A 51 10.44 -2.62 5.69
CA VAL A 51 11.33 -2.50 4.53
C VAL A 51 11.52 -1.03 4.18
N ALA A 52 12.77 -0.62 3.93
CA ALA A 52 13.07 0.76 3.56
C ALA A 52 12.53 1.06 2.15
N GLU A 53 11.87 2.22 1.97
CA GLU A 53 11.27 2.62 0.69
C GLU A 53 12.29 2.63 -0.45
N ALA A 54 13.52 3.08 -0.18
CA ALA A 54 14.61 3.09 -1.17
C ALA A 54 14.99 1.70 -1.73
N LEU A 55 14.59 0.61 -1.05
CA LEU A 55 14.81 -0.76 -1.54
C LEU A 55 13.70 -1.26 -2.48
N ILE A 56 12.53 -0.62 -2.45
CA ILE A 56 11.34 -1.04 -3.23
C ILE A 56 10.92 0.03 -4.25
N ALA A 57 11.45 1.25 -4.15
CA ALA A 57 11.25 2.30 -5.13
C ALA A 57 12.20 2.13 -6.32
N CYS A 58 11.70 2.44 -7.52
CA CYS A 58 12.51 2.51 -8.73
C CYS A 58 12.09 3.71 -9.58
N GLU A 59 13.01 4.20 -10.41
CA GLU A 59 12.72 5.27 -11.36
C GLU A 59 11.69 4.79 -12.40
N PRO A 60 10.74 5.64 -12.82
CA PRO A 60 9.77 5.29 -13.84
C PRO A 60 10.44 4.90 -15.16
N PHE A 61 10.00 3.80 -15.76
CA PHE A 61 10.48 3.33 -17.05
C PHE A 61 9.32 2.92 -17.98
N ARG A 62 9.64 2.72 -19.26
CA ARG A 62 8.65 2.27 -20.23
C ARG A 62 8.38 0.78 -20.06
N LEU A 63 7.17 0.44 -19.64
CA LEU A 63 6.76 -0.95 -19.43
C LEU A 63 6.75 -1.74 -20.75
N PRO A 64 7.34 -2.95 -20.78
CA PRO A 64 7.17 -3.90 -21.87
C PRO A 64 5.70 -4.23 -22.12
N ARG A 65 5.30 -4.29 -23.40
CA ARG A 65 3.88 -4.52 -23.77
C ARG A 65 3.35 -5.90 -23.40
N TYR A 66 4.23 -6.88 -23.25
CA TYR A 66 3.87 -8.27 -22.97
C TYR A 66 3.71 -8.56 -21.47
N TRP A 67 4.10 -7.63 -20.59
CA TRP A 67 3.90 -7.78 -19.16
C TRP A 67 2.40 -7.73 -18.83
N PRO A 68 1.86 -8.73 -18.10
CA PRO A 68 0.51 -8.67 -17.59
C PRO A 68 0.32 -7.44 -16.70
N ARG A 69 -0.87 -6.83 -16.79
CA ARG A 69 -1.24 -5.66 -16.01
C ARG A 69 -2.62 -5.83 -15.41
N ILE A 70 -2.78 -5.33 -14.19
CA ILE A 70 -4.04 -5.37 -13.45
C ILE A 70 -4.20 -4.09 -12.64
N GLY A 71 -5.41 -3.55 -12.63
CA GLY A 71 -5.80 -2.51 -11.69
C GLY A 71 -6.34 -3.12 -10.41
N ALA A 72 -6.11 -2.51 -9.25
CA ALA A 72 -6.75 -2.90 -7.99
C ALA A 72 -7.42 -1.68 -7.36
N LEU A 73 -8.67 -1.85 -6.91
CA LEU A 73 -9.46 -0.83 -6.23
C LEU A 73 -9.57 -1.14 -4.74
N ASP A 74 -9.65 -0.08 -3.93
CA ASP A 74 -10.19 -0.09 -2.59
C ASP A 74 -11.33 0.92 -2.53
N PHE A 75 -12.54 0.46 -2.19
CA PHE A 75 -13.73 1.29 -2.20
C PHE A 75 -13.81 2.10 -0.91
N GLY A 76 -13.96 3.43 -1.01
CA GLY A 76 -14.06 4.30 0.15
C GLY A 76 -14.91 5.54 -0.09
N TRP A 77 -15.55 6.02 0.98
CA TRP A 77 -16.20 7.33 1.03
C TRP A 77 -15.68 8.17 2.18
N ASP A 78 -15.94 7.72 3.43
CA ASP A 78 -15.45 8.36 4.65
C ASP A 78 -13.94 8.18 4.79
N HIS A 79 -13.45 6.95 4.57
CA HIS A 79 -12.06 6.76 4.20
C HIS A 79 -11.90 6.96 2.69
N PRO A 80 -10.75 7.48 2.23
CA PRO A 80 -10.48 7.62 0.80
C PRO A 80 -10.60 6.27 0.10
N SER A 81 -11.14 6.31 -1.11
CA SER A 81 -10.91 5.27 -2.11
C SER A 81 -9.47 5.32 -2.61
N ALA A 82 -8.97 4.15 -3.03
CA ALA A 82 -7.67 4.02 -3.66
C ALA A 82 -7.75 3.16 -4.92
N ALA A 83 -6.83 3.43 -5.85
CA ALA A 83 -6.64 2.63 -7.05
C ALA A 83 -5.15 2.52 -7.34
N VAL A 84 -4.69 1.33 -7.74
CA VAL A 84 -3.31 1.12 -8.20
C VAL A 84 -3.28 0.32 -9.50
N GLU A 85 -2.27 0.54 -10.32
CA GLU A 85 -1.97 -0.29 -11.48
C GLU A 85 -0.70 -1.08 -11.20
N LEU A 86 -0.81 -2.40 -11.31
CA LEU A 86 0.29 -3.34 -11.17
C LEU A 86 0.71 -3.84 -12.56
N ALA A 87 2.01 -3.94 -12.79
CA ALA A 87 2.60 -4.64 -13.93
C ALA A 87 3.52 -5.75 -13.42
N TRP A 88 3.46 -6.92 -14.03
CA TRP A 88 4.25 -8.08 -13.58
C TRP A 88 5.28 -8.48 -14.63
N ASP A 89 6.55 -8.42 -14.26
CA ASP A 89 7.61 -9.11 -14.98
C ASP A 89 7.54 -10.60 -14.66
N THR A 90 7.01 -11.39 -15.59
CA THR A 90 6.85 -12.83 -15.42
C THR A 90 8.16 -13.61 -15.48
N GLU A 91 9.23 -13.02 -16.03
CA GLU A 91 10.53 -13.68 -16.14
C GLU A 91 11.33 -13.51 -14.84
N ALA A 92 11.31 -12.30 -14.27
CA ALA A 92 11.99 -12.00 -13.00
C ALA A 92 11.09 -12.20 -11.75
N ASP A 93 9.80 -12.44 -11.94
CA ASP A 93 8.76 -12.43 -10.91
C ASP A 93 8.72 -11.14 -10.08
N VAL A 94 8.85 -9.98 -10.74
CA VAL A 94 8.82 -8.66 -10.09
C VAL A 94 7.49 -7.95 -10.36
N VAL A 95 6.82 -7.48 -9.33
CA VAL A 95 5.57 -6.71 -9.44
C VAL A 95 5.84 -5.23 -9.22
N TYR A 96 5.57 -4.43 -10.24
CA TYR A 96 5.72 -2.98 -10.20
C TYR A 96 4.39 -2.31 -9.92
N VAL A 97 4.34 -1.43 -8.91
CA VAL A 97 3.27 -0.44 -8.78
C VAL A 97 3.61 0.73 -9.70
N THR A 98 2.80 0.92 -10.74
CA THR A 98 3.13 1.83 -11.84
C THR A 98 2.31 3.11 -11.83
N LYS A 99 1.13 3.06 -11.21
CA LYS A 99 0.24 4.21 -10.99
C LYS A 99 -0.48 4.03 -9.66
N ALA A 100 -0.77 5.15 -9.00
CA ALA A 100 -1.62 5.20 -7.83
C ALA A 100 -2.55 6.41 -7.93
N ALA A 101 -3.79 6.24 -7.49
CA ALA A 101 -4.76 7.30 -7.33
C ALA A 101 -5.45 7.16 -5.97
N ARG A 102 -5.74 8.30 -5.35
CA ARG A 102 -6.45 8.40 -4.08
C ARG A 102 -7.54 9.45 -4.22
N ALA A 103 -8.76 9.10 -3.83
CA ALA A 103 -9.90 10.01 -3.91
C ALA A 103 -10.78 9.92 -2.66
N SER A 104 -11.05 11.07 -2.04
CA SER A 104 -11.97 11.18 -0.90
C SER A 104 -13.31 11.73 -1.37
N GLN A 105 -14.41 11.16 -0.86
CA GLN A 105 -15.78 11.64 -1.13
C GLN A 105 -16.11 11.77 -2.63
N GLN A 106 -15.60 10.86 -3.46
CA GLN A 106 -15.89 10.82 -4.90
C GLN A 106 -16.78 9.64 -5.24
N THR A 107 -17.75 9.88 -6.14
CA THR A 107 -18.65 8.83 -6.63
C THR A 107 -17.92 7.87 -7.56
N PRO A 108 -18.42 6.63 -7.75
CA PRO A 108 -17.85 5.69 -8.72
C PRO A 108 -17.71 6.26 -10.14
N ALA A 109 -18.64 7.12 -10.56
CA ALA A 109 -18.57 7.80 -11.86
C ALA A 109 -17.33 8.70 -11.98
N MET A 110 -17.06 9.53 -10.97
CA MET A 110 -15.92 10.44 -10.95
C MET A 110 -14.59 9.68 -10.88
N GLN A 111 -14.55 8.63 -10.06
CA GLN A 111 -13.37 7.77 -9.97
C GLN A 111 -13.12 7.05 -11.30
N ALA A 112 -14.14 6.48 -11.94
CA ALA A 112 -14.01 5.83 -13.25
C ALA A 112 -13.48 6.79 -14.33
N LEU A 113 -13.89 8.07 -14.33
CA LEU A 113 -13.34 9.08 -15.24
C LEU A 113 -11.83 9.28 -15.06
N THR A 114 -11.34 9.20 -13.81
CA THR A 114 -9.92 9.31 -13.49
C THR A 114 -9.13 8.07 -13.92
N LEU A 115 -9.76 6.89 -13.84
CA LEU A 115 -9.08 5.60 -14.04
C LEU A 115 -9.13 5.09 -15.49
N LYS A 116 -10.15 5.44 -16.27
CA LYS A 116 -10.24 5.07 -17.70
C LYS A 116 -9.01 5.42 -18.54
N PRO A 117 -8.38 6.60 -18.37
CA PRO A 117 -7.15 6.93 -19.08
C PRO A 117 -5.99 5.96 -18.83
N TRP A 118 -6.05 5.11 -17.79
CA TRP A 118 -5.04 4.08 -17.56
C TRP A 118 -5.14 2.95 -18.57
N GLY A 119 -6.32 2.75 -19.14
CA GLY A 119 -6.62 1.78 -20.20
C GLY A 119 -7.99 1.16 -19.98
N GLU A 120 -8.92 1.35 -20.92
CA GLU A 120 -10.26 0.74 -20.86
C GLU A 120 -10.20 -0.81 -20.86
N TRP A 121 -9.12 -1.38 -21.40
CA TRP A 121 -8.87 -2.81 -21.43
C TRP A 121 -8.39 -3.38 -20.08
N LEU A 122 -7.87 -2.55 -19.17
CA LEU A 122 -7.22 -2.99 -17.94
C LEU A 122 -8.22 -3.68 -17.01
N PRO A 123 -8.02 -4.96 -16.64
CA PRO A 123 -8.90 -5.63 -15.69
C PRO A 123 -8.73 -5.04 -14.29
N TRP A 124 -9.83 -4.90 -13.55
CA TRP A 124 -9.84 -4.32 -12.20
C TRP A 124 -10.26 -5.34 -11.14
N ALA A 125 -9.34 -5.66 -10.22
CA ALA A 125 -9.61 -6.36 -8.98
C ALA A 125 -10.25 -5.44 -7.94
N TRP A 126 -11.09 -6.00 -7.09
CA TRP A 126 -11.87 -5.26 -6.09
C TRP A 126 -12.12 -6.11 -4.83
N PRO A 127 -12.28 -5.49 -3.64
CA PRO A 127 -12.38 -6.20 -2.37
C PRO A 127 -13.77 -6.77 -2.14
N ARG A 128 -13.91 -7.66 -1.16
CA ARG A 128 -15.21 -8.24 -0.79
C ARG A 128 -16.16 -7.21 -0.15
N ASP A 129 -15.64 -6.18 0.51
CA ASP A 129 -16.39 -5.34 1.47
C ASP A 129 -16.74 -3.93 0.97
N GLY A 130 -17.79 -3.37 1.56
CA GLY A 130 -18.25 -2.00 1.41
C GLY A 130 -19.25 -1.59 2.51
N ARG A 131 -18.99 -1.96 3.78
CA ARG A 131 -19.49 -1.31 5.02
C ARG A 131 -20.93 -0.75 5.02
N ARG A 132 -21.90 -1.55 4.59
CA ARG A 132 -23.28 -1.53 5.11
C ARG A 132 -23.66 -2.97 5.46
N GLU A 133 -23.59 -3.27 6.74
CA GLU A 133 -24.14 -4.48 7.35
C GLU A 133 -25.61 -4.62 6.91
N THR A 134 -25.90 -5.57 6.01
CA THR A 134 -27.16 -6.35 5.94
C THR A 134 -27.31 -7.21 4.68
N LEU A 135 -26.46 -7.11 3.65
CA LEU A 135 -26.53 -8.03 2.50
C LEU A 135 -25.14 -8.44 1.99
N GLU A 136 -24.90 -9.75 1.92
CA GLU A 136 -23.81 -10.35 1.14
C GLU A 136 -23.91 -9.85 -0.32
N GLY A 137 -23.18 -8.79 -0.69
CA GLY A 137 -23.29 -8.21 -2.03
C GLY A 137 -22.93 -6.72 -2.17
N ALA A 138 -22.62 -6.00 -1.08
CA ALA A 138 -22.25 -4.58 -1.16
C ALA A 138 -21.06 -4.32 -2.12
N GLY A 139 -19.99 -5.12 -2.03
CA GLY A 139 -18.85 -5.03 -2.95
C GLY A 139 -19.24 -5.34 -4.41
N THR A 140 -20.09 -6.35 -4.63
CA THR A 140 -20.61 -6.69 -5.97
C THR A 140 -21.47 -5.55 -6.54
N ALA A 141 -22.26 -4.88 -5.69
CA ALA A 141 -23.08 -3.74 -6.10
C ALA A 141 -22.22 -2.53 -6.49
N LEU A 142 -21.15 -2.24 -5.73
CA LEU A 142 -20.20 -1.18 -6.08
C LEU A 142 -19.43 -1.52 -7.36
N ALA A 143 -18.89 -2.74 -7.49
CA ALA A 143 -18.22 -3.18 -8.70
C ALA A 143 -19.12 -3.03 -9.95
N ARG A 144 -20.41 -3.35 -9.84
CA ARG A 144 -21.38 -3.11 -10.93
C ARG A 144 -21.55 -1.63 -11.27
N GLN A 145 -21.48 -0.73 -10.29
CA GLN A 145 -21.52 0.71 -10.57
C GLN A 145 -20.27 1.18 -11.32
N TYR A 146 -19.07 0.74 -10.92
CA TYR A 146 -17.83 1.03 -11.67
C TYR A 146 -17.87 0.43 -13.09
N ALA A 147 -18.37 -0.79 -13.24
CA ALA A 147 -18.55 -1.44 -14.54
C ALA A 147 -19.56 -0.69 -15.43
N ALA A 148 -20.67 -0.21 -14.86
CA ALA A 148 -21.65 0.63 -15.57
C ALA A 148 -21.05 1.96 -16.04
N HIS A 149 -20.01 2.45 -15.37
CA HIS A 149 -19.24 3.60 -15.80
C HIS A 149 -18.07 3.25 -16.72
N GLY A 150 -17.87 1.99 -17.11
CA GLY A 150 -16.94 1.56 -18.15
C GLY A 150 -15.56 1.13 -17.66
N LEU A 151 -15.41 0.72 -16.40
CA LEU A 151 -14.22 -0.03 -15.97
C LEU A 151 -14.40 -1.52 -16.25
N ASN A 152 -13.36 -2.19 -16.72
CA ASN A 152 -13.34 -3.64 -16.96
C ASN A 152 -13.18 -4.40 -15.63
N MET A 153 -14.25 -4.46 -14.84
CA MET A 153 -14.25 -5.10 -13.52
C MET A 153 -14.17 -6.62 -13.62
N LEU A 154 -13.33 -7.25 -12.79
CA LEU A 154 -13.30 -8.71 -12.69
C LEU A 154 -14.64 -9.27 -12.19
N PRO A 155 -15.05 -10.47 -12.64
CA PRO A 155 -16.37 -11.03 -12.33
C PRO A 155 -16.57 -11.39 -10.86
N GLY A 156 -15.49 -11.55 -10.09
CA GLY A 156 -15.51 -11.81 -8.66
C GLY A 156 -14.51 -10.94 -7.91
N HIS A 157 -14.76 -10.78 -6.61
CA HIS A 157 -13.83 -10.09 -5.72
C HIS A 157 -12.50 -10.86 -5.61
N ALA A 158 -11.45 -10.11 -5.28
CA ALA A 158 -10.09 -10.61 -5.09
C ALA A 158 -10.05 -11.71 -4.02
N ARG A 159 -9.45 -12.85 -4.39
CA ARG A 159 -9.34 -14.07 -3.60
C ARG A 159 -8.02 -14.76 -3.94
N PHE A 160 -7.49 -15.52 -3.00
CA PHE A 160 -6.39 -16.45 -3.25
C PHE A 160 -6.83 -17.60 -4.15
N PRO A 161 -5.88 -18.37 -4.74
CA PRO A 161 -6.20 -19.52 -5.59
C PRO A 161 -7.07 -20.58 -4.90
N ASP A 162 -6.96 -20.72 -3.58
CA ASP A 162 -7.79 -21.60 -2.76
C ASP A 162 -9.19 -21.03 -2.44
N GLY A 163 -9.49 -19.83 -2.94
CA GLY A 163 -10.74 -19.11 -2.73
C GLY A 163 -10.80 -18.30 -1.43
N SER A 164 -9.76 -18.33 -0.61
CA SER A 164 -9.72 -17.61 0.67
C SER A 164 -9.53 -16.09 0.48
N VAL A 165 -9.86 -15.32 1.52
CA VAL A 165 -9.65 -13.87 1.62
C VAL A 165 -8.96 -13.60 2.95
N SER A 166 -7.64 -13.74 2.97
CA SER A 166 -6.81 -13.55 4.17
C SER A 166 -5.93 -12.31 4.06
N VAL A 167 -6.20 -11.31 4.90
CA VAL A 167 -5.38 -10.10 4.96
C VAL A 167 -3.96 -10.47 5.40
N GLU A 168 -3.82 -11.30 6.44
CA GLU A 168 -2.51 -11.71 6.96
C GLU A 168 -1.66 -12.44 5.90
N ALA A 169 -2.27 -13.35 5.15
CA ALA A 169 -1.56 -14.06 4.07
C ALA A 169 -1.07 -13.08 3.00
N GLY A 170 -1.90 -12.11 2.61
CA GLY A 170 -1.51 -11.09 1.62
C GLY A 170 -0.42 -10.16 2.13
N LEU A 171 -0.46 -9.79 3.41
CA LEU A 171 0.61 -9.00 4.05
C LEU A 171 1.93 -9.76 4.09
N MET A 172 1.91 -11.06 4.44
CA MET A 172 3.11 -11.89 4.44
C MET A 172 3.69 -12.07 3.03
N GLU A 173 2.85 -12.33 2.03
CA GLU A 173 3.30 -12.46 0.63
C GLU A 173 3.93 -11.17 0.11
N MET A 174 3.32 -10.01 0.40
CA MET A 174 3.91 -8.71 0.04
C MET A 174 5.25 -8.48 0.73
N LEU A 175 5.38 -8.83 2.02
CA LEU A 175 6.63 -8.68 2.75
C LEU A 175 7.73 -9.57 2.16
N ASP A 176 7.41 -10.82 1.84
CA ASP A 176 8.35 -11.77 1.22
C ASP A 176 8.84 -11.26 -0.14
N ARG A 177 7.94 -10.68 -0.95
CA ARG A 177 8.31 -10.03 -2.22
C ARG A 177 9.25 -8.85 -1.99
N MET A 178 8.89 -7.92 -1.10
CA MET A 178 9.71 -6.75 -0.78
C MET A 178 11.12 -7.13 -0.28
N GLN A 179 11.24 -8.16 0.56
CA GLN A 179 12.53 -8.61 1.09
C GLN A 179 13.39 -9.37 0.07
N SER A 180 12.76 -9.99 -0.93
CA SER A 180 13.45 -10.73 -2.00
C SER A 180 13.70 -9.91 -3.27
N GLY A 181 13.28 -8.64 -3.29
CA GLY A 181 13.44 -7.76 -4.45
C GLY A 181 12.46 -8.05 -5.59
N ARG A 182 11.27 -8.56 -5.25
CA ARG A 182 10.18 -8.93 -6.17
C ARG A 182 8.95 -8.04 -6.00
#